data_AF-A0A2V9C1H3-F1
#
_entry.id   AF-A0A2V9C1H3-F1
#
_cell.length_a   1.000
_cell.length_b   1.000
_cell.length_c   1.000
_cell.angle_alpha   90.00
_cell.angle_beta   90.00
_cell.angle_gamma   90.00
#
_symmetry.space_group_name_H-M   'P 1'
#
loop_
_entity.id
_entity.type
_entity.pdbx_description
1 polymer ?
#
loop_
_entity_poly.entity_id
_entity_poly.type
_entity_poly.pdbx_seq_one_letter_code
_entity_poly.pdbx_strand_id
1 'polypeptide(L)'
;MRLSFQKQRGFTLIEMLVATLIMLIGLVAVAQLVPFAIQLNTTNRYDSTALVIAQREMEGMLNQPLSATAFTDPQGLLCPVGSTCNLGNPATPNQVVGSPVVMVNGRPMIDFSAGQVANYNFSFTDPNDPSGVAYDVRWAVITFTNAAGKRFMVGVRRQGGNGPLQAVTLDTMVEK
;
A
#
# COMPACT_ATOMS: atom_id res chain seq x y z
N MET A 1 -12.72 57.39 -47.89
CA MET A 1 -12.87 56.08 -47.22
C MET A 1 -12.08 55.06 -48.03
N ARG A 2 -10.89 54.64 -47.58
CA ARG A 2 -10.03 53.69 -48.31
C ARG A 2 -10.39 52.26 -47.88
N LEU A 3 -10.93 51.46 -48.79
CA LEU A 3 -11.19 50.03 -48.58
C LEU A 3 -9.87 49.27 -48.69
N SER A 4 -9.35 48.82 -47.54
CA SER A 4 -8.21 47.90 -47.45
C SER A 4 -8.69 46.49 -47.85
N PHE A 5 -8.32 46.04 -49.06
CA PHE A 5 -8.47 44.63 -49.44
C PHE A 5 -7.46 43.77 -48.66
N GLN A 6 -7.94 43.04 -47.67
CA GLN A 6 -7.19 41.97 -47.02
C GLN A 6 -6.95 40.85 -48.06
N LYS A 7 -5.68 40.58 -48.39
CA LYS A 7 -5.28 39.44 -49.22
C LYS A 7 -5.62 38.14 -48.48
N GLN A 8 -6.73 37.50 -48.83
CA GLN A 8 -7.01 36.14 -48.38
C GLN A 8 -6.02 35.17 -49.06
N ARG A 9 -4.99 34.75 -48.31
CA ARG A 9 -4.15 33.62 -48.69
C ARG A 9 -4.95 32.34 -48.40
N GLY A 10 -5.36 31.64 -49.45
CA GLY A 10 -6.07 30.37 -49.32
C GLY A 10 -5.18 29.29 -48.71
N PHE A 11 -5.78 28.40 -47.91
CA PHE A 11 -5.14 27.24 -47.30
C PHE A 11 -4.53 26.33 -48.36
N THR A 12 -3.28 25.93 -48.19
CA THR A 12 -2.62 25.00 -49.11
C THR A 12 -2.97 23.55 -48.77
N LEU A 13 -3.02 22.66 -49.77
CA LEU A 13 -3.21 21.22 -49.54
C LEU A 13 -2.16 20.62 -48.59
N ILE A 14 -0.94 21.18 -48.63
CA ILE A 14 0.16 20.71 -47.77
C ILE A 14 -0.05 21.14 -46.32
N GLU A 15 -0.59 22.33 -46.04
CA GLU A 15 -0.99 22.72 -44.68
C GLU A 15 -2.10 21.83 -44.13
N MET A 16 -3.08 21.44 -44.96
CA MET A 16 -4.13 20.51 -44.52
C MET A 16 -3.56 19.12 -44.21
N LEU A 17 -2.60 18.63 -44.99
CA LEU A 17 -1.89 17.36 -44.71
C LEU A 17 -1.06 17.42 -43.43
N VAL A 18 -0.37 18.53 -43.19
CA VAL A 18 0.41 18.71 -41.94
C VAL A 18 -0.54 18.85 -40.74
N ALA A 19 -1.64 19.56 -40.88
CA ALA A 19 -2.64 19.73 -39.82
C ALA A 19 -3.30 18.40 -39.43
N THR A 20 -3.66 17.56 -40.40
CA THR A 20 -4.21 16.22 -40.11
C THR A 20 -3.17 15.30 -39.47
N LEU A 21 -1.90 15.36 -39.89
CA LEU A 21 -0.81 14.62 -39.25
C LEU A 21 -0.65 15.00 -37.78
N ILE A 22 -0.59 16.30 -37.48
CA ILE A 22 -0.49 16.81 -36.10
C ILE A 22 -1.73 16.38 -35.28
N MET A 23 -2.92 16.44 -35.88
CA MET A 23 -4.17 16.01 -35.23
C MET A 23 -4.18 14.52 -34.91
N LEU A 24 -3.70 13.67 -35.84
CA LEU A 24 -3.59 12.22 -35.61
C LEU A 24 -2.62 11.89 -34.47
N ILE A 25 -1.45 12.54 -34.44
CA ILE A 25 -0.47 12.36 -33.35
C ILE A 25 -1.10 12.77 -32.01
N GLY A 26 -1.80 13.91 -31.98
CA GLY A 26 -2.50 14.37 -30.78
C GLY A 26 -3.57 13.40 -30.31
N LEU A 27 -4.36 12.83 -31.22
CA LEU A 27 -5.43 11.89 -30.89
C LEU A 27 -4.88 10.57 -30.33
N VAL A 28 -3.82 10.03 -30.93
CA VAL A 28 -3.13 8.83 -30.40
C VAL A 28 -2.54 9.10 -29.03
N ALA A 29 -1.95 10.28 -28.81
CA ALA A 29 -1.40 10.66 -27.51
C ALA A 29 -2.49 10.72 -26.42
N VAL A 30 -3.68 11.23 -26.72
CA VAL A 30 -4.81 11.23 -25.77
C VAL A 30 -5.36 9.83 -25.54
N ALA A 31 -5.43 8.99 -26.58
CA ALA A 31 -5.94 7.63 -26.49
C ALA A 31 -5.15 6.76 -25.50
N GLN A 32 -3.82 6.93 -25.41
CA GLN A 32 -2.98 6.20 -24.46
C GLN A 32 -3.01 6.77 -23.03
N LEU A 33 -3.41 8.04 -22.84
CA LEU A 33 -3.51 8.62 -21.49
C LEU A 33 -4.66 8.02 -20.69
N VAL A 34 -5.75 7.62 -21.34
CA VAL A 34 -6.92 7.01 -20.68
C VAL A 34 -6.56 5.69 -19.97
N PRO A 35 -6.01 4.67 -20.63
CA PRO A 35 -5.64 3.42 -19.95
C PRO A 35 -4.56 3.62 -18.89
N PHE A 36 -3.60 4.52 -19.13
CA PHE A 36 -2.58 4.85 -18.15
C PHE A 36 -3.18 5.47 -16.87
N ALA A 37 -4.11 6.41 -17.01
CA ALA A 37 -4.81 7.02 -15.88
C ALA A 37 -5.65 5.99 -15.11
N ILE A 38 -6.29 5.05 -15.80
CA ILE A 38 -7.04 3.96 -15.16
C ILE A 38 -6.10 3.10 -14.31
N GLN A 39 -4.95 2.68 -14.86
CA GLN A 39 -3.97 1.87 -14.14
C GLN A 39 -3.42 2.59 -12.90
N LEU A 40 -3.13 3.90 -13.03
CA LEU A 40 -2.67 4.72 -11.90
C LEU A 40 -3.74 4.82 -10.80
N ASN A 41 -4.99 5.10 -11.16
CA ASN A 41 -6.09 5.19 -10.19
C ASN A 41 -6.34 3.86 -9.49
N THR A 42 -6.29 2.74 -10.21
CA THR A 42 -6.42 1.41 -9.63
C THR A 42 -5.29 1.11 -8.64
N THR A 43 -4.06 1.49 -8.97
CA THR A 43 -2.90 1.35 -8.08
C THR A 43 -3.07 2.19 -6.81
N ASN A 44 -3.41 3.47 -6.96
CA ASN A 44 -3.65 4.38 -5.83
C ASN A 44 -4.77 3.88 -4.90
N ARG A 45 -5.81 3.25 -5.48
CA ARG A 45 -6.89 2.65 -4.70
C ARG A 45 -6.38 1.50 -3.84
N TYR A 46 -5.56 0.61 -4.40
CA TYR A 46 -4.98 -0.51 -3.64
C TYR A 46 -4.05 -0.04 -2.53
N ASP A 47 -3.22 0.97 -2.78
CA ASP A 47 -2.33 1.54 -1.76
C ASP A 47 -3.13 2.19 -0.62
N SER A 48 -4.22 2.90 -0.96
CA SER A 48 -5.13 3.48 0.02
C SER A 48 -5.80 2.40 0.87
N THR A 49 -6.26 1.30 0.24
CA THR A 49 -6.84 0.16 0.98
C THR A 49 -5.80 -0.51 1.88
N ALA A 50 -4.57 -0.73 1.39
CA ALA A 50 -3.48 -1.29 2.20
C ALA A 50 -3.15 -0.40 3.41
N LEU A 51 -3.17 0.93 3.25
CA LEU A 51 -2.98 1.88 4.34
C LEU A 51 -4.08 1.78 5.40
N VAL A 52 -5.35 1.74 4.98
CA VAL A 52 -6.49 1.62 5.91
C VAL A 52 -6.41 0.29 6.67
N ILE A 53 -6.05 -0.81 6.00
CA ILE A 53 -5.82 -2.09 6.67
C ILE A 53 -4.69 -1.95 7.69
N ALA A 54 -3.52 -1.42 7.28
CA ALA A 54 -2.37 -1.26 8.18
C ALA A 54 -2.70 -0.40 9.41
N GLN A 55 -3.46 0.69 9.24
CA GLN A 55 -3.91 1.56 10.33
C GLN A 55 -4.83 0.80 11.29
N ARG A 56 -5.83 0.09 10.76
CA ARG A 56 -6.74 -0.71 11.58
C ARG A 56 -6.00 -1.78 12.38
N GLU A 57 -5.07 -2.50 11.76
CA GLU A 57 -4.25 -3.51 12.43
C GLU A 57 -3.39 -2.90 13.53
N MET A 58 -2.76 -1.76 13.25
CA MET A 58 -1.97 -1.02 14.22
C MET A 58 -2.81 -0.58 15.43
N GLU A 59 -3.98 0.02 15.20
CA GLU A 59 -4.90 0.40 16.27
C GLU A 59 -5.36 -0.82 17.08
N GLY A 60 -5.66 -1.93 16.40
CA GLY A 60 -6.01 -3.20 17.04
C GLY A 60 -4.93 -3.72 17.99
N MET A 61 -3.65 -3.64 17.58
CA MET A 61 -2.49 -4.02 18.39
C MET A 61 -2.24 -3.04 19.54
N LEU A 62 -2.38 -1.73 19.30
CA LEU A 62 -2.21 -0.68 20.30
C LEU A 62 -3.27 -0.74 21.41
N ASN A 63 -4.48 -1.22 21.09
CA ASN A 63 -5.56 -1.42 22.06
C ASN A 63 -5.35 -2.65 22.95
N GLN A 64 -4.32 -3.46 22.72
CA GLN A 64 -4.01 -4.61 23.57
C GLN A 64 -3.22 -4.18 24.81
N PRO A 65 -3.44 -4.81 25.97
CA PRO A 65 -2.64 -4.56 27.15
C PRO A 65 -1.14 -4.76 26.88
N LEU A 66 -0.27 -3.93 27.46
CA LEU A 66 1.19 -4.06 27.31
C LEU A 66 1.73 -5.43 27.78
N SER A 67 1.03 -6.08 28.72
CA SER A 67 1.37 -7.42 29.20
C SER A 67 0.95 -8.55 28.25
N ALA A 68 0.02 -8.30 27.31
CA ALA A 68 -0.48 -9.32 26.40
C ALA A 68 0.61 -9.72 25.40
N THR A 69 0.99 -10.99 25.36
CA THR A 69 1.97 -11.52 24.38
C THR A 69 1.33 -11.93 23.08
N ALA A 70 0.01 -12.03 23.03
CA ALA A 70 -0.77 -12.34 21.85
C ALA A 70 -2.25 -11.98 22.05
N PHE A 71 -3.02 -11.96 20.96
CA PHE A 71 -4.47 -11.79 20.99
C PHE A 71 -5.15 -12.68 19.94
N THR A 72 -6.46 -12.84 20.07
CA THR A 72 -7.32 -13.54 19.12
C THR A 72 -8.46 -12.62 18.72
N ASP A 73 -8.91 -12.70 17.47
CA ASP A 73 -10.08 -11.95 16.99
C ASP A 73 -11.19 -12.92 16.54
N PRO A 74 -12.33 -12.97 17.24
CA PRO A 74 -13.47 -13.79 16.82
C PRO A 74 -14.06 -13.37 15.47
N GLN A 75 -13.85 -12.12 15.04
CA GLN A 75 -14.40 -11.58 13.80
C GLN A 75 -13.51 -11.83 12.58
N GLY A 76 -12.27 -12.25 12.78
CA GLY A 76 -11.35 -12.51 11.66
C GLY A 76 -10.81 -11.25 10.97
N LEU A 77 -11.00 -10.07 11.56
CA LEU A 77 -10.63 -8.78 10.96
C LEU A 77 -9.17 -8.47 11.26
N LEU A 78 -8.79 -8.45 12.54
CA LEU A 78 -7.45 -8.10 13.03
C LEU A 78 -6.53 -9.32 13.19
N CYS A 79 -7.14 -10.50 13.26
CA CYS A 79 -6.44 -11.77 13.38
C CYS A 79 -7.31 -12.87 12.78
N PRO A 80 -6.77 -13.87 12.06
CA PRO A 80 -7.59 -14.93 11.50
C PRO A 80 -8.37 -15.71 12.57
N VAL A 81 -9.61 -16.06 12.26
CA VAL A 81 -10.48 -16.83 13.17
C VAL A 81 -9.81 -18.16 13.52
N GLY A 82 -9.79 -18.49 14.82
CA GLY A 82 -9.17 -19.71 15.33
C GLY A 82 -7.63 -19.70 15.32
N SER A 83 -7.01 -18.57 14.95
CA SER A 83 -5.57 -18.35 15.05
C SER A 83 -5.26 -17.34 16.15
N THR A 84 -3.97 -17.23 16.49
CA THR A 84 -3.48 -16.29 17.49
C THR A 84 -2.45 -15.36 16.84
N CYS A 85 -2.56 -14.07 17.11
CA CYS A 85 -1.68 -13.05 16.59
C CYS A 85 -0.75 -12.57 17.70
N ASN A 86 0.56 -12.80 17.51
CA ASN A 86 1.55 -12.58 18.54
C ASN A 86 1.94 -11.09 18.63
N LEU A 87 2.16 -10.60 19.84
CA LEU A 87 2.52 -9.22 20.16
C LEU A 87 3.92 -9.13 20.77
N GLY A 88 4.81 -10.05 20.42
CA GLY A 88 6.15 -10.17 21.00
C GLY A 88 6.17 -10.75 22.41
N ASN A 89 7.38 -11.00 22.91
CA ASN A 89 7.63 -11.59 24.22
C ASN A 89 8.49 -10.63 25.07
N PRO A 90 8.05 -10.20 26.27
CA PRO A 90 8.86 -9.36 27.15
C PRO A 90 10.12 -10.08 27.71
N ALA A 91 10.20 -11.41 27.61
CA ALA A 91 11.39 -12.18 27.98
C ALA A 91 12.56 -12.05 26.98
N THR A 92 12.32 -11.52 25.78
CA THR A 92 13.35 -11.22 24.77
C THR A 92 13.34 -9.71 24.46
N PRO A 93 13.70 -8.85 25.42
CA PRO A 93 13.57 -7.41 25.26
C PRO A 93 14.58 -6.86 24.24
N ASN A 94 14.23 -5.74 23.61
CA ASN A 94 15.05 -4.99 22.67
C ASN A 94 15.50 -5.79 21.44
N GLN A 95 14.76 -6.85 21.09
CA GLN A 95 14.98 -7.65 19.89
C GLN A 95 13.75 -7.56 19.00
N VAL A 96 13.96 -7.56 17.68
CA VAL A 96 12.86 -7.68 16.71
C VAL A 96 12.33 -9.11 16.74
N VAL A 97 11.06 -9.27 17.06
CA VAL A 97 10.36 -10.56 17.03
C VAL A 97 9.23 -10.49 16.02
N GLY A 98 9.10 -11.51 15.18
CA GLY A 98 8.01 -11.64 14.21
C GLY A 98 8.49 -11.67 12.77
N SER A 99 7.74 -11.05 11.88
CA SER A 99 8.11 -11.00 10.46
C SER A 99 9.47 -10.30 10.27
N PRO A 100 10.31 -10.76 9.33
CA PRO A 100 11.63 -10.16 9.11
C PRO A 100 11.52 -8.67 8.76
N VAL A 101 12.44 -7.88 9.31
CA VAL A 101 12.51 -6.43 9.12
C VAL A 101 13.84 -6.09 8.43
N VAL A 102 13.78 -5.23 7.42
CA VAL A 102 14.93 -4.66 6.72
C VAL A 102 14.98 -3.16 6.96
N MET A 103 16.18 -2.60 7.03
CA MET A 103 16.39 -1.16 7.15
C MET A 103 16.55 -0.55 5.76
N VAL A 104 15.58 0.26 5.33
CA VAL A 104 15.65 0.99 4.05
C VAL A 104 15.74 2.48 4.36
N ASN A 105 16.83 3.13 3.93
CA ASN A 105 17.09 4.55 4.22
C ASN A 105 16.97 4.91 5.72
N GLY A 106 17.41 4.01 6.61
CA GLY A 106 17.36 4.20 8.06
C GLY A 106 15.98 4.02 8.70
N ARG A 107 14.97 3.56 7.94
CA ARG A 107 13.62 3.25 8.46
C ARG A 107 13.40 1.73 8.46
N PRO A 108 12.83 1.17 9.54
CA PRO A 108 12.47 -0.25 9.54
C PRO A 108 11.28 -0.50 8.63
N MET A 109 11.39 -1.53 7.80
CA MET A 109 10.35 -1.97 6.87
C MET A 109 10.20 -3.48 6.96
N ILE A 110 8.96 -3.99 6.87
CA ILE A 110 8.77 -5.44 6.78
C ILE A 110 9.38 -5.95 5.46
N ASP A 111 10.21 -6.98 5.55
CA ASP A 111 10.74 -7.68 4.40
C ASP A 111 9.74 -8.73 3.90
N PHE A 112 9.09 -8.37 2.81
CA PHE A 112 8.10 -9.20 2.13
C PHE A 112 8.71 -10.22 1.15
N SER A 113 10.03 -10.18 0.92
CA SER A 113 10.76 -11.20 0.18
C SER A 113 11.11 -12.41 1.03
N ALA A 114 11.20 -12.23 2.35
CA ALA A 114 11.43 -13.31 3.30
C ALA A 114 10.18 -14.18 3.52
N GLY A 115 10.42 -15.39 4.03
CA GLY A 115 9.35 -16.34 4.40
C GLY A 115 8.40 -15.78 5.46
N GLN A 116 7.14 -16.21 5.39
CA GLN A 116 6.14 -15.85 6.39
C GLN A 116 6.45 -16.49 7.74
N VAL A 117 6.33 -15.71 8.82
CA VAL A 117 6.55 -16.17 10.19
C VAL A 117 5.21 -16.45 10.85
N ALA A 118 5.00 -17.68 11.33
CA ALA A 118 3.75 -18.11 11.94
C ALA A 118 3.28 -17.14 13.04
N ASN A 119 1.98 -16.85 13.07
CA ASN A 119 1.34 -15.94 14.03
C ASN A 119 1.82 -14.47 13.98
N TYR A 120 2.57 -14.09 12.95
CA TYR A 120 3.02 -12.71 12.65
C TYR A 120 2.64 -12.26 11.23
N ASN A 121 1.73 -13.01 10.60
CA ASN A 121 1.20 -12.70 9.29
C ASN A 121 -0.19 -13.29 9.12
N PHE A 122 -0.95 -12.74 8.19
CA PHE A 122 -2.12 -13.38 7.61
C PHE A 122 -2.46 -12.77 6.25
N SER A 123 -3.31 -13.47 5.49
CA SER A 123 -3.92 -12.91 4.28
C SER A 123 -5.29 -12.36 4.62
N PHE A 124 -5.53 -11.10 4.28
CA PHE A 124 -6.80 -10.42 4.46
C PHE A 124 -7.47 -10.19 3.10
N THR A 125 -8.71 -10.60 2.97
CA THR A 125 -9.57 -10.25 1.84
C THR A 125 -10.79 -9.54 2.39
N ASP A 126 -11.12 -8.37 1.86
CA ASP A 126 -12.35 -7.68 2.25
C ASP A 126 -13.56 -8.50 1.77
N PRO A 127 -14.43 -8.98 2.68
CA PRO A 127 -15.61 -9.74 2.31
C PRO A 127 -16.59 -8.98 1.38
N ASN A 128 -16.51 -7.65 1.37
CA ASN A 128 -17.35 -6.79 0.55
C ASN A 128 -16.73 -6.46 -0.81
N ASP A 129 -15.49 -6.88 -1.07
CA ASP A 129 -14.82 -6.62 -2.34
C ASP A 129 -15.17 -7.71 -3.39
N PRO A 130 -15.96 -7.39 -4.43
CA PRO A 130 -16.32 -8.35 -5.47
C PRO A 130 -15.12 -8.80 -6.31
N SER A 131 -14.00 -8.07 -6.27
CA SER A 131 -12.77 -8.45 -6.97
C SER A 131 -11.91 -9.46 -6.22
N GLY A 132 -12.24 -9.74 -4.94
CA GLY A 132 -11.57 -10.74 -4.12
C GLY A 132 -10.07 -10.48 -3.95
N VAL A 133 -9.65 -9.21 -3.95
CA VAL A 133 -8.22 -8.88 -3.84
C VAL A 133 -7.75 -9.16 -2.41
N ALA A 134 -6.77 -10.06 -2.30
CA ALA A 134 -6.14 -10.41 -1.04
C ALA A 134 -4.93 -9.50 -0.74
N TYR A 135 -4.70 -9.23 0.55
CA TYR A 135 -3.58 -8.46 1.07
C TYR A 135 -2.78 -9.32 2.06
N ASP A 136 -1.46 -9.36 1.88
CA ASP A 136 -0.51 -9.98 2.80
C ASP A 136 -0.19 -8.96 3.91
N VAL A 137 -0.71 -9.22 5.09
CA VAL A 137 -0.52 -8.43 6.31
C VAL A 137 0.57 -9.10 7.13
N ARG A 138 1.59 -8.34 7.53
CA ARG A 138 2.72 -8.84 8.32
C ARG A 138 3.12 -7.82 9.36
N TRP A 139 3.60 -8.28 10.50
CA TRP A 139 4.12 -7.36 11.52
C TRP A 139 5.31 -7.93 12.28
N ALA A 140 6.05 -7.02 12.88
CA ALA A 140 7.14 -7.29 13.80
C ALA A 140 6.99 -6.40 15.04
N VAL A 141 7.48 -6.89 16.16
CA VAL A 141 7.35 -6.23 17.45
C VAL A 141 8.71 -6.18 18.13
N ILE A 142 9.02 -5.04 18.74
CA ILE A 142 10.11 -4.90 19.71
C ILE A 142 9.48 -4.65 21.06
N THR A 143 9.74 -5.52 22.03
CA THR A 143 9.31 -5.35 23.41
C THR A 143 10.40 -4.67 24.22
N PHE A 144 10.03 -3.72 25.08
CA PHE A 144 10.98 -3.09 26.00
C PHE A 144 11.10 -3.89 27.31
N THR A 145 12.19 -3.68 28.03
CA THR A 145 12.47 -4.32 29.33
C THR A 145 11.31 -4.09 30.31
N ASN A 146 10.99 -5.10 31.12
CA ASN A 146 9.91 -5.08 32.10
C ASN A 146 8.52 -4.78 31.52
N ALA A 147 8.31 -5.05 30.22
CA ALA A 147 7.08 -4.71 29.51
C ALA A 147 6.72 -3.21 29.60
N ALA A 148 7.74 -2.34 29.70
CA ALA A 148 7.57 -0.89 29.80
C ALA A 148 6.92 -0.28 28.54
N GLY A 149 6.99 -0.98 27.42
CA GLY A 149 6.34 -0.60 26.18
C GLY A 149 6.57 -1.61 25.06
N LYS A 150 6.00 -1.31 23.90
CA LYS A 150 6.16 -2.07 22.66
C LYS A 150 6.23 -1.13 21.47
N ARG A 151 7.11 -1.45 20.52
CA ARG A 151 7.13 -0.85 19.18
C ARG A 151 6.62 -1.85 18.17
N PHE A 152 5.64 -1.44 17.38
CA PHE A 152 5.01 -2.26 16.34
C PHE A 152 5.40 -1.73 14.97
N MET A 153 5.85 -2.63 14.11
CA MET A 153 6.10 -2.38 12.70
C MET A 153 5.10 -3.23 11.92
N VAL A 154 4.17 -2.60 11.22
CA VAL A 154 3.10 -3.26 10.46
C VAL A 154 3.30 -2.98 8.99
N GLY A 155 3.40 -4.02 8.19
CA GLY A 155 3.49 -3.97 6.74
C GLY A 155 2.23 -4.57 6.11
N VAL A 156 1.71 -3.93 5.08
CA VAL A 156 0.63 -4.47 4.25
C VAL A 156 0.97 -4.32 2.78
N ARG A 157 0.81 -5.40 2.01
CA ARG A 157 0.92 -5.37 0.55
C ARG A 157 -0.21 -6.15 -0.10
N ARG A 158 -0.54 -5.82 -1.35
CA ARG A 158 -1.43 -6.65 -2.17
C ARG A 158 -0.77 -8.00 -2.52
N GLN A 159 -1.50 -9.09 -2.40
CA GLN A 159 -1.06 -10.43 -2.79
C GLN A 159 -1.22 -10.62 -4.31
N GLY A 160 -0.22 -11.20 -4.98
CA GLY A 160 -0.29 -11.53 -6.41
C GLY A 160 -0.02 -10.36 -7.38
N GLY A 161 0.42 -9.20 -6.91
CA GLY A 161 0.90 -8.12 -7.76
C GLY A 161 2.42 -8.16 -7.90
N ASN A 162 2.95 -8.76 -8.98
CA ASN A 162 4.37 -8.62 -9.36
C ASN A 162 4.68 -7.24 -9.97
N GLY A 163 4.14 -6.18 -9.36
CA GLY A 163 4.48 -4.79 -9.68
C GLY A 163 5.36 -4.19 -8.60
N PRO A 164 5.97 -3.01 -8.83
CA PRO A 164 6.75 -2.27 -7.84
C PRO A 164 5.85 -1.64 -6.75
N LEU A 165 4.75 -2.30 -6.39
CA LEU A 165 3.84 -1.85 -5.34
C LEU A 165 4.61 -1.96 -4.04
N GLN A 166 5.03 -0.80 -3.53
CA GLN A 166 5.72 -0.70 -2.27
C GLN A 166 4.74 -1.09 -1.18
N ALA A 167 5.16 -2.00 -0.31
CA ALA A 167 4.34 -2.32 0.85
C ALA A 167 4.17 -1.06 1.70
N VAL A 168 2.94 -0.81 2.14
CA VAL A 168 2.69 0.24 3.13
C VAL A 168 3.26 -0.26 4.45
N THR A 169 4.17 0.50 5.04
CA THR A 169 4.70 0.20 6.38
C THR A 169 4.36 1.33 7.32
N LEU A 170 3.78 0.97 8.46
CA LEU A 170 3.53 1.84 9.58
C LEU A 170 4.38 1.38 10.76
N ASP A 171 4.89 2.33 11.52
CA ASP A 171 5.73 2.09 12.69
C ASP A 171 5.27 2.99 13.83
N THR A 172 5.01 2.39 14.99
CA THR A 172 4.49 3.08 16.17
C THR A 172 5.05 2.48 17.44
N MET A 173 5.02 3.24 18.53
CA MET A 173 5.40 2.76 19.86
C MET A 173 4.36 3.16 20.89
N VAL A 174 4.19 2.30 21.89
CA VAL A 174 3.36 2.52 23.07
C VAL A 174 4.19 2.22 24.31
N GLU A 175 4.16 3.12 25.28
CA GLU A 175 4.89 3.03 26.54
C GLU A 175 3.95 3.36 27.71
N LYS A 176 4.32 2.93 28.92
CA LYS A 176 3.57 3.16 30.16
C LYS A 176 3.78 4.57 30.72
#